data_AF-A0A8H4RTT5-F1
#
_entry.id   AF-A0A8H4RTT5-F1
#
_cell.length_a   1.000
_cell.length_b   1.000
_cell.length_c   1.000
_cell.angle_alpha   90.00
_cell.angle_beta   90.00
_cell.angle_gamma   90.00
#
_symmetry.space_group_name_H-M   'P 1'
#
loop_
_entity.id
_entity.type
_entity.pdbx_description
1 polymer ?
#
loop_
_entity_poly.entity_id
_entity_poly.type
_entity_poly.pdbx_seq_one_letter_code
_entity_poly.pdbx_strand_id
1 'polypeptide(L)'
;MSSNVVLKSVVIGTAFKAGRSIVLGSAIETQVWKRTEEIAKQAAEGLKDALEKDPNPLPENTAELVMRESKHPSDNDKRVHYTAVAKDSNGKYITTVHVPIEK
;
A
#
# COMPACT_ATOMS: atom_id res chain seq x y z
N MET A 1 2.34 -20.72 2.29
CA MET A 1 1.07 -19.99 2.01
C MET A 1 1.33 -19.03 0.87
N SER A 2 0.56 -19.06 -0.21
CA SER A 2 0.75 -18.15 -1.34
C SER A 2 0.37 -16.73 -0.91
N SER A 3 1.32 -15.80 -0.98
CA SER A 3 1.05 -14.38 -0.77
C SER A 3 -0.04 -13.93 -1.76
N ASN A 4 -1.16 -13.37 -1.28
CA ASN A 4 -2.19 -12.85 -2.18
C ASN A 4 -1.57 -11.78 -3.09
N VAL A 5 -1.48 -12.08 -4.39
CA VAL A 5 -0.81 -11.23 -5.39
C VAL A 5 -1.80 -10.22 -5.96
N VAL A 6 -1.34 -8.97 -6.09
CA VAL A 6 -2.07 -7.92 -6.80
C VAL A 6 -1.91 -8.13 -8.32
N LEU A 7 -3.02 -8.35 -9.02
CA LEU A 7 -3.05 -8.53 -10.47
C LEU A 7 -3.31 -7.22 -11.20
N LYS A 8 -4.18 -6.35 -10.66
CA LYS A 8 -4.44 -5.01 -11.18
C LYS A 8 -4.60 -4.00 -10.05
N SER A 9 -4.19 -2.77 -10.33
CA SER A 9 -4.31 -1.63 -9.43
C SER A 9 -4.68 -0.37 -10.18
N VAL A 10 -5.25 0.59 -9.45
CA VAL A 10 -5.52 1.95 -9.92
C VAL A 10 -4.61 2.91 -9.18
N VAL A 11 -4.06 3.90 -9.88
CA VAL A 11 -3.28 4.98 -9.25
C VAL A 11 -4.25 5.91 -8.52
N ILE A 12 -3.93 6.21 -7.26
CA ILE A 12 -4.76 7.05 -6.39
C ILE A 12 -4.09 8.38 -6.05
N GLY A 13 -2.78 8.51 -6.29
CA GLY A 13 -2.05 9.76 -6.09
C GLY A 13 -0.56 9.54 -5.87
N THR A 14 0.06 10.52 -5.24
CA THR A 14 1.50 10.55 -4.97
C THR A 14 1.73 11.06 -3.56
N ALA A 15 2.67 10.44 -2.84
CA ALA A 15 3.13 10.86 -1.51
C ALA A 15 4.60 11.25 -1.56
N PHE A 16 5.00 12.15 -0.66
CA PHE A 16 6.40 12.52 -0.51
C PHE A 16 6.98 11.94 0.77
N LYS A 17 7.96 11.03 0.63
CA LYS A 17 8.59 10.37 1.78
C LYS A 17 10.10 10.36 1.64
N ALA A 18 10.80 10.84 2.69
CA ALA A 18 12.26 10.87 2.76
C ALA A 18 12.91 11.51 1.51
N GLY A 19 12.39 12.64 1.04
CA GLY A 19 12.93 13.35 -0.12
C GLY A 19 12.57 12.74 -1.48
N ARG A 20 11.74 11.68 -1.52
CA ARG A 20 11.36 10.97 -2.75
C ARG A 20 9.85 10.99 -2.97
N SER A 21 9.47 11.06 -4.25
CA SER A 21 8.10 10.95 -4.70
C SER A 21 7.73 9.48 -4.89
N ILE A 22 6.72 9.00 -4.18
CA ILE A 22 6.23 7.62 -4.24
C ILE A 22 4.83 7.62 -4.84
N VAL A 23 4.64 6.85 -5.91
CA VAL A 23 3.31 6.65 -6.50
C VAL A 23 2.48 5.77 -5.57
N LEU A 24 1.26 6.22 -5.27
CA LEU A 24 0.31 5.44 -4.51
C LEU A 24 -0.71 4.81 -5.45
N GLY A 25 -0.92 3.52 -5.27
CA GLY A 25 -1.93 2.74 -5.95
C GLY A 25 -2.81 1.98 -4.97
N SER A 26 -3.92 1.49 -5.47
CA SER A 26 -4.87 0.66 -4.73
C SER A 26 -5.25 -0.54 -5.58
N ALA A 27 -5.13 -1.75 -5.05
CA ALA A 27 -5.45 -2.97 -5.77
C ALA A 27 -6.95 -3.01 -6.09
N ILE A 28 -7.30 -3.34 -7.33
CA ILE A 28 -8.69 -3.57 -7.77
C ILE A 28 -8.95 -5.05 -8.05
N GLU A 29 -7.90 -5.81 -8.33
CA GLU A 29 -7.96 -7.25 -8.58
C GLU A 29 -6.73 -7.90 -7.96
N THR A 30 -6.99 -8.91 -7.14
CA THR A 30 -6.00 -9.81 -6.58
C THR A 30 -6.33 -11.24 -6.99
N GLN A 31 -5.50 -12.21 -6.62
CA GLN A 31 -5.80 -13.62 -6.87
C GLN A 31 -7.06 -14.12 -6.15
N VAL A 32 -7.45 -13.46 -5.05
CA VAL A 32 -8.53 -13.92 -4.17
C VAL A 32 -9.81 -13.09 -4.34
N TRP A 33 -9.71 -11.83 -4.73
CA TRP A 33 -10.86 -10.93 -4.78
C TRP A 33 -10.73 -9.85 -5.85
N LYS A 34 -11.88 -9.27 -6.22
CA LYS A 34 -12.01 -8.10 -7.10
C LYS A 34 -12.88 -7.05 -6.44
N ARG A 35 -12.60 -5.78 -6.70
CA ARG A 35 -13.44 -4.64 -6.30
C ARG A 35 -13.42 -3.56 -7.38
N THR A 36 -14.39 -2.66 -7.32
CA THR A 36 -14.46 -1.52 -8.24
C THR A 36 -13.38 -0.49 -7.94
N GLU A 37 -13.03 0.33 -8.93
CA GLU A 37 -12.08 1.44 -8.75
C GLU A 37 -12.54 2.45 -7.69
N GLU A 38 -13.84 2.70 -7.60
CA GLU A 38 -14.43 3.62 -6.63
C GLU A 38 -14.18 3.14 -5.19
N ILE A 39 -14.47 1.85 -4.91
CA ILE A 39 -14.17 1.24 -3.60
C ILE A 39 -12.66 1.24 -3.35
N ALA A 40 -11.85 1.00 -4.37
CA ALA A 40 -10.39 1.03 -4.21
C ALA A 40 -9.85 2.41 -3.85
N LYS A 41 -10.41 3.48 -4.43
CA LYS A 41 -10.07 4.86 -4.09
C LYS A 41 -10.49 5.20 -2.66
N GLN A 42 -11.73 4.89 -2.27
CA GLN A 42 -12.24 5.11 -0.91
C GLN A 42 -11.43 4.33 0.13
N ALA A 43 -11.11 3.07 -0.14
CA ALA A 43 -10.36 2.23 0.81
C ALA A 43 -8.93 2.74 1.07
N ALA A 44 -8.37 3.49 0.13
CA ALA A 44 -7.03 4.06 0.24
C ALA A 44 -7.04 5.54 0.67
N GLU A 45 -8.22 6.07 1.01
CA GLU A 45 -8.37 7.34 1.69
C GLU A 45 -7.59 7.29 3.01
N GLY A 46 -6.76 8.32 3.25
CA GLY A 46 -5.85 8.38 4.40
C GLY A 46 -4.53 7.60 4.27
N LEU A 47 -4.33 6.78 3.23
CA LEU A 47 -3.06 6.06 3.02
C LEU A 47 -1.89 7.04 2.83
N LYS A 48 -2.12 8.13 2.09
CA LYS A 48 -1.13 9.19 1.87
C LYS A 48 -0.66 9.78 3.20
N ASP A 49 -1.61 10.22 4.02
CA ASP A 49 -1.32 10.83 5.31
C ASP A 49 -0.63 9.85 6.27
N ALA A 50 -1.06 8.59 6.27
CA ALA A 50 -0.44 7.53 7.06
C ALA A 50 1.01 7.30 6.63
N LEU A 51 1.28 7.24 5.32
CA LEU A 51 2.62 7.03 4.80
C LEU A 51 3.55 8.19 5.11
N GLU A 52 3.09 9.43 4.95
CA GLU A 52 3.88 10.64 5.22
C GLU A 52 4.20 10.81 6.72
N LYS A 53 3.32 10.33 7.62
CA LYS A 53 3.53 10.35 9.08
C LYS A 53 4.32 9.16 9.60
N ASP A 54 4.36 8.06 8.86
CA ASP A 54 5.04 6.84 9.26
C ASP A 54 6.56 7.07 9.35
N PRO A 55 7.16 6.95 10.54
CA PRO A 55 8.59 7.19 10.73
C PRO A 55 9.47 6.10 10.12
N ASN A 56 8.89 4.95 9.76
CA ASN A 56 9.66 3.84 9.20
C ASN A 56 10.08 4.16 7.76
N PRO A 57 11.35 3.89 7.39
CA PRO A 57 11.79 4.05 6.02
C PRO A 57 11.11 3.03 5.12
N LEU A 58 10.80 3.44 3.89
CA LEU A 58 10.43 2.49 2.85
C LEU A 58 11.68 1.75 2.35
N PRO A 59 11.52 0.50 1.87
CA PRO A 59 12.60 -0.23 1.21
C PRO A 59 13.27 0.63 0.14
N GLU A 60 14.58 0.45 -0.01
CA GLU A 60 15.33 1.09 -1.10
C GLU A 60 14.70 0.74 -2.46
N ASN A 61 14.79 1.68 -3.40
CA ASN A 61 14.21 1.55 -4.74
C ASN A 61 12.68 1.44 -4.83
N THR A 62 11.94 1.59 -3.73
CA THR A 62 10.48 1.73 -3.78
C THR A 62 10.12 2.96 -4.62
N ALA A 63 9.40 2.75 -5.72
CA ALA A 63 8.86 3.79 -6.59
C ALA A 63 7.33 3.85 -6.51
N GLU A 64 6.68 2.71 -6.25
CA GLU A 64 5.23 2.59 -6.12
C GLU A 64 4.85 1.78 -4.88
N LEU A 65 3.79 2.20 -4.21
CA LEU A 65 3.11 1.45 -3.16
C LEU A 65 1.67 1.15 -3.56
N VAL A 66 1.34 -0.13 -3.65
CA VAL A 66 -0.01 -0.57 -4.00
C VAL A 66 -0.70 -1.15 -2.78
N MET A 67 -1.69 -0.45 -2.24
CA MET A 67 -2.49 -0.93 -1.12
C MET A 67 -3.27 -2.17 -1.52
N ARG A 68 -3.01 -3.28 -0.81
CA ARG A 68 -3.73 -4.54 -0.98
C ARG A 68 -4.89 -4.61 0.02
N GLU A 69 -4.63 -4.31 1.28
CA GLU A 69 -5.66 -4.35 2.32
C GLU A 69 -5.81 -2.97 2.96
N SER A 70 -7.07 -2.57 3.14
CA SER A 70 -7.45 -1.37 3.89
C SER A 70 -7.10 -1.52 5.38
N LYS A 71 -7.31 -0.46 6.16
CA LYS A 71 -7.28 -0.45 7.63
C LYS A 71 -7.74 -1.79 8.25
N HIS A 72 -6.83 -2.51 8.91
CA HIS A 72 -7.14 -3.66 9.75
C HIS A 72 -6.09 -3.86 10.85
N PRO A 73 -6.44 -4.51 11.97
CA PRO A 73 -5.48 -5.16 12.84
C PRO A 73 -5.14 -6.56 12.31
N SER A 74 -4.01 -7.11 12.73
CA SER A 74 -3.65 -8.51 12.51
C SER A 74 -3.34 -9.18 13.85
N ASP A 75 -3.34 -10.52 13.88
CA ASP A 75 -3.04 -11.27 15.11
C ASP A 75 -1.61 -10.99 15.61
N ASN A 76 -0.68 -10.71 14.68
CA ASN A 76 0.73 -10.46 14.97
C ASN A 76 1.05 -8.97 15.19
N ASP A 77 0.31 -8.08 14.52
CA ASP A 77 0.36 -6.63 14.73
C ASP A 77 -1.04 -6.11 15.04
N LYS A 78 -1.31 -5.90 16.33
CA LYS A 78 -2.59 -5.40 16.84
C LYS A 78 -2.82 -3.92 16.50
N ARG A 79 -1.80 -3.20 16.01
CA ARG A 79 -1.97 -1.82 15.57
C ARG A 79 -2.78 -1.81 14.28
N VAL A 80 -3.58 -0.77 14.14
CA VAL A 80 -4.35 -0.55 12.93
C VAL A 80 -3.41 -0.06 11.83
N HIS A 81 -3.31 -0.81 10.74
CA HIS A 81 -2.43 -0.52 9.62
C HIS A 81 -3.09 -0.79 8.27
N TYR A 82 -2.51 -0.21 7.22
CA TYR A 82 -2.73 -0.62 5.84
C TYR A 82 -1.67 -1.64 5.43
N THR A 83 -2.03 -2.63 4.62
CA THR A 83 -1.05 -3.52 3.99
C THR A 83 -0.88 -3.12 2.54
N ALA A 84 0.33 -2.71 2.18
CA ALA A 84 0.68 -2.31 0.83
C ALA A 84 1.84 -3.14 0.28
N VAL A 85 1.92 -3.22 -1.04
CA VAL A 85 3.02 -3.86 -1.76
C VAL A 85 3.93 -2.79 -2.30
N ALA A 86 5.19 -2.81 -1.89
CA ALA A 86 6.24 -1.98 -2.45
C ALA A 86 6.73 -2.57 -3.78
N LYS A 87 6.80 -1.72 -4.80
CA LYS A 87 7.31 -2.06 -6.12
C LYS A 87 8.41 -1.09 -6.55
N ASP A 88 9.31 -1.59 -7.38
CA ASP A 88 10.36 -0.77 -8.00
C ASP A 88 9.81 0.04 -9.19
N SER A 89 10.68 0.81 -9.84
CA SER A 89 10.32 1.63 -11.01
C SER A 89 9.91 0.82 -12.24
N ASN A 90 10.19 -0.49 -12.27
CA ASN A 90 9.76 -1.41 -13.32
C ASN A 90 8.44 -2.12 -12.96
N GLY A 91 7.83 -1.77 -11.82
CA GLY A 91 6.62 -2.41 -11.30
C GLY A 91 6.87 -3.79 -10.69
N LYS A 92 8.13 -4.19 -10.46
CA LYS A 92 8.49 -5.47 -9.86
C LYS A 92 8.27 -5.43 -8.35
N TYR A 93 7.70 -6.51 -7.81
CA TYR A 93 7.54 -6.71 -6.37
C TYR A 93 8.89 -6.63 -5.64
N ILE A 94 8.98 -5.77 -4.63
CA ILE A 94 10.09 -5.71 -3.68
C ILE A 94 9.70 -6.46 -2.40
N THR A 95 8.66 -5.97 -1.72
CA THR A 95 8.19 -6.53 -0.44
C THR A 95 6.77 -6.06 -0.12
N THR A 96 6.20 -6.64 0.93
CA THR A 96 4.97 -6.16 1.56
C THR A 96 5.34 -5.28 2.77
N VAL A 97 4.71 -4.11 2.85
CA VAL A 97 4.90 -3.14 3.93
C VAL A 97 3.59 -2.91 4.68
N HIS A 98 3.70 -2.74 5.99
CA HIS A 98 2.57 -2.36 6.85
C HIS A 98 2.72 -0.88 7.19
N VAL A 99 1.74 -0.06 6.79
CA VAL A 99 1.75 1.38 7.03
C VAL A 99 0.81 1.67 8.20
N PRO A 100 1.33 2.04 9.38
CA PRO A 100 0.51 2.29 10.56
C PRO A 100 -0.34 3.56 10.38
N ILE A 101 -1.57 3.56 10.91
CA ILE A 101 -2.49 4.70 10.85
C ILE A 101 -2.28 5.66 12.02
N GLU A 102 -1.84 5.14 13.17
CA GLU A 102 -1.56 5.90 14.39
C GLU A 102 -0.10 5.70 14.82
N LYS A 103 0.46 6.71 15.50
CA LYS A 103 1.80 6.66 16.11
C LYS A 103 1.80 5.83 17.39
#